data_AF-V9G3Q7-F1
#
_entry.id   AF-V9G3Q7-F1
#
_cell.length_a   1.000
_cell.length_b   1.000
_cell.length_c   1.000
_cell.angle_alpha   90.00
_cell.angle_beta   90.00
_cell.angle_gamma   90.00
#
_symmetry.space_group_name_H-M   'P 1'
#
loop_
_entity.id
_entity.type
_entity.pdbx_description
1 polymer ?
#
loop_
_entity_poly.entity_id
_entity_poly.type
_entity_poly.pdbx_seq_one_letter_code
_entity_poly.pdbx_strand_id
1 'polypeptide(L)'
;MKIPSTGAIIATIADKDKEEAAALLKGFHKLGYKIVATGGTAAALQEVGLDVTTINKLSEGTPNILDMIRTGEANFVFNTLTKGKTPQRDGFRIRREAVENGVVCMTSLDTVRELLTMLETINFSSEAMPV
;
A
#
# COMPACT_ATOMS: atom_id res chain seq x y z
N MET A 1 2.47 15.89 8.59
CA MET A 1 2.64 14.66 7.78
C MET A 1 3.31 15.08 6.48
N LYS A 2 4.49 14.52 6.15
CA LYS A 2 5.15 14.77 4.86
C LYS A 2 4.93 13.54 3.99
N ILE A 3 4.26 13.71 2.86
CA ILE A 3 4.07 12.63 1.90
C ILE A 3 5.33 12.58 1.03
N PRO A 4 6.09 11.47 1.02
CA PRO A 4 7.27 11.36 0.18
C PRO A 4 6.83 11.16 -1.28
N SER A 5 7.56 11.72 -2.25
CA SER A 5 7.27 11.60 -3.68
C SER A 5 7.47 10.19 -4.24
N THR A 6 8.31 9.40 -3.57
CA THR A 6 8.59 7.99 -3.86
C THR A 6 8.79 7.25 -2.54
N GLY A 7 8.59 5.94 -2.51
CA GLY A 7 8.71 5.17 -1.27
C GLY A 7 8.13 3.77 -1.41
N ALA A 8 7.88 3.09 -0.29
CA ALA A 8 7.22 1.78 -0.30
C ALA A 8 5.77 1.84 0.23
N ILE A 9 4.90 1.12 -0.45
CA ILE A 9 3.50 0.93 -0.11
C ILE A 9 3.30 -0.54 0.25
N ILE A 10 2.84 -0.81 1.48
CA ILE A 10 2.39 -2.13 1.89
C ILE A 10 0.88 -2.24 1.62
N ALA A 11 0.48 -3.21 0.81
CA ALA A 11 -0.91 -3.48 0.46
C ALA A 11 -1.40 -4.81 1.04
N THR A 12 -2.48 -4.74 1.82
CA THR A 12 -3.23 -5.89 2.33
C THR A 12 -4.71 -5.65 2.07
N ILE A 13 -5.19 -6.17 0.94
CA ILE A 13 -6.48 -5.82 0.35
C ILE A 13 -7.43 -7.02 0.40
N ALA A 14 -8.66 -6.78 0.86
CA ALA A 14 -9.75 -7.75 0.85
C ALA A 14 -10.13 -8.14 -0.59
N ASP A 15 -10.55 -9.39 -0.80
CA ASP A 15 -10.75 -9.94 -2.15
C ASP A 15 -11.69 -9.11 -3.03
N LYS A 16 -12.77 -8.58 -2.44
CA LYS A 16 -13.75 -7.72 -3.14
C LYS A 16 -13.20 -6.40 -3.65
N ASP A 17 -12.08 -5.93 -3.08
CA ASP A 17 -11.50 -4.62 -3.37
C ASP A 17 -10.24 -4.74 -4.25
N LYS A 18 -9.81 -5.96 -4.62
CA LYS A 18 -8.54 -6.19 -5.32
C LYS A 18 -8.49 -5.59 -6.72
N GLU A 19 -9.58 -5.69 -7.47
CA GLU A 19 -9.65 -5.16 -8.83
C GLU A 19 -9.45 -3.64 -8.84
N GLU A 20 -10.18 -2.93 -7.98
CA GLU A 20 -10.05 -1.49 -7.79
C GLU A 20 -8.66 -1.11 -7.27
N ALA A 21 -8.17 -1.81 -6.24
CA ALA A 21 -6.84 -1.55 -5.69
C ALA A 21 -5.72 -1.77 -6.70
N ALA A 22 -5.88 -2.72 -7.63
CA ALA A 22 -4.89 -2.98 -8.67
C ALA A 22 -4.74 -1.80 -9.63
N ALA A 23 -5.85 -1.16 -10.02
CA ALA A 23 -5.81 0.05 -10.83
C ALA A 23 -5.08 1.20 -10.12
N LEU A 24 -5.36 1.39 -8.82
CA LEU A 24 -4.73 2.43 -8.01
C LEU A 24 -3.23 2.15 -7.83
N LEU A 25 -2.85 0.93 -7.44
CA LEU A 25 -1.45 0.56 -7.19
C LEU A 25 -0.59 0.60 -8.46
N LYS A 26 -1.18 0.38 -9.64
CA LYS A 26 -0.52 0.65 -10.93
C LYS A 26 -0.15 2.12 -11.08
N GLY A 27 -1.02 3.05 -10.67
CA GLY A 27 -0.74 4.48 -10.66
C GLY A 27 0.44 4.83 -9.75
N PHE A 28 0.41 4.36 -8.50
CA PHE A 28 1.54 4.54 -7.57
C PHE A 28 2.84 3.94 -8.09
N HIS A 29 2.81 2.75 -8.71
CA HIS A 29 3.99 2.16 -9.32
C HIS A 29 4.57 3.03 -10.45
N LYS A 30 3.71 3.64 -11.29
CA LYS A 30 4.16 4.60 -12.32
C LYS A 30 4.82 5.86 -11.73
N LEU A 31 4.38 6.29 -10.55
CA LEU A 31 5.01 7.38 -9.80
C LEU A 31 6.31 6.97 -9.10
N GLY A 32 6.74 5.70 -9.21
CA GLY A 32 7.99 5.21 -8.65
C GLY A 32 7.89 4.66 -7.23
N TYR A 33 6.68 4.39 -6.72
CA TYR A 33 6.52 3.68 -5.45
C TYR A 33 6.78 2.18 -5.62
N LYS A 34 7.55 1.61 -4.70
CA LYS A 34 7.70 0.16 -4.56
C LYS A 34 6.42 -0.42 -3.96
N ILE A 35 5.85 -1.41 -4.63
CA ILE A 35 4.64 -2.10 -4.16
C ILE A 35 5.04 -3.38 -3.44
N VAL A 36 4.61 -3.49 -2.19
CA VAL A 36 4.82 -4.66 -1.32
C VAL A 36 3.45 -5.16 -0.89
N ALA A 37 3.17 -6.46 -0.96
CA ALA A 37 1.83 -6.95 -0.64
C ALA A 37 1.81 -8.33 0.02
N THR A 38 0.77 -8.59 0.82
CA THR A 38 0.53 -9.93 1.38
C THR A 38 0.21 -10.94 0.28
N GLY A 39 0.55 -12.23 0.47
CA GLY A 39 0.47 -13.25 -0.58
C GLY A 39 -0.78 -13.22 -1.47
N GLY A 40 -1.98 -13.20 -0.88
CA GLY A 40 -3.23 -13.17 -1.65
C GLY A 40 -3.47 -11.86 -2.41
N THR A 41 -2.97 -10.74 -1.91
CA THR A 41 -2.99 -9.45 -2.63
C THR A 41 -1.89 -9.42 -3.70
N ALA A 42 -0.68 -9.89 -3.39
CA ALA A 42 0.45 -9.94 -4.31
C ALA A 42 0.12 -10.76 -5.56
N ALA A 43 -0.46 -11.96 -5.40
CA ALA A 43 -0.86 -12.81 -6.52
C ALA A 43 -1.81 -12.09 -7.48
N ALA A 44 -2.87 -11.45 -6.95
CA ALA A 44 -3.84 -10.73 -7.77
C ALA A 44 -3.24 -9.52 -8.51
N LEU A 45 -2.25 -8.85 -7.91
CA LEU A 45 -1.55 -7.73 -8.54
C LEU A 45 -0.56 -8.21 -9.62
N GLN A 46 0.11 -9.32 -9.39
CA GLN A 46 1.03 -9.93 -10.35
C GLN A 46 0.28 -10.49 -11.57
N GLU A 47 -0.92 -11.06 -11.37
CA GLU A 47 -1.80 -11.52 -12.46
C GLU A 47 -2.14 -10.39 -13.45
N VAL A 48 -2.22 -9.15 -12.98
CA VAL A 48 -2.47 -7.98 -13.84
C VAL A 48 -1.19 -7.29 -14.32
N GLY A 49 -0.03 -7.92 -14.13
CA GLY A 49 1.28 -7.49 -14.63
C GLY A 49 1.99 -6.42 -13.80
N LEU A 50 1.64 -6.26 -12.52
CA LEU A 50 2.33 -5.33 -11.62
C LEU A 50 3.55 -5.99 -10.97
N ASP A 51 4.68 -5.30 -10.89
CA ASP A 51 5.82 -5.74 -10.09
C ASP A 51 5.54 -5.52 -8.61
N VAL A 52 5.54 -6.61 -7.84
CA VAL A 52 5.14 -6.63 -6.44
C VAL A 52 6.06 -7.54 -5.65
N THR A 53 6.62 -7.01 -4.56
CA THR A 53 7.34 -7.82 -3.57
C THR A 53 6.34 -8.45 -2.61
N THR A 54 6.31 -9.78 -2.53
CA THR A 54 5.46 -10.49 -1.57
C THR A 54 6.06 -10.40 -0.16
N ILE A 55 5.21 -10.16 0.85
CA ILE A 55 5.59 -10.14 2.27
C ILE A 55 4.62 -10.97 3.11
N ASN A 56 5.14 -11.60 4.17
CA ASN A 56 4.32 -12.38 5.09
C ASN A 56 3.46 -11.48 6.00
N LYS A 57 2.27 -11.95 6.37
CA LYS A 57 1.53 -11.38 7.51
C LYS A 57 2.24 -11.67 8.82
N LEU A 58 1.81 -10.99 9.89
CA LEU A 58 2.33 -11.21 11.25
C LEU A 58 2.18 -12.66 11.72
N SER A 59 1.16 -13.38 11.24
CA SER A 59 0.90 -14.78 11.58
C SER A 59 1.71 -15.78 10.75
N GLU A 60 2.38 -15.35 9.68
CA GLU A 60 2.95 -16.21 8.63
C GLU A 60 4.49 -16.37 8.74
N GLY A 61 5.16 -15.75 9.72
CA GLY A 61 6.61 -15.89 9.96
C GLY A 61 7.41 -14.62 9.70
N THR A 62 8.72 -14.73 9.46
CA THR A 62 9.62 -13.59 9.14
C THR A 62 10.36 -13.81 7.81
N PRO A 63 10.73 -12.75 7.06
CA PRO A 63 10.38 -11.34 7.31
C PRO A 63 8.89 -11.08 7.06
N ASN A 64 8.27 -10.21 7.85
CA ASN A 64 6.86 -9.84 7.71
C ASN A 64 6.64 -8.32 7.72
N ILE A 65 5.39 -7.92 7.53
CA ILE A 65 4.95 -6.52 7.49
C ILE A 65 5.44 -5.71 8.70
N LEU A 66 5.49 -6.31 9.89
CA LEU A 66 5.92 -5.64 11.11
C LEU A 66 7.38 -5.20 11.01
N ASP A 67 8.24 -6.07 10.46
CA ASP A 67 9.66 -5.78 10.31
C ASP A 67 9.86 -4.56 9.41
N MET A 68 9.18 -4.53 8.26
CA MET A 68 9.26 -3.41 7.30
C MET A 68 8.69 -2.10 7.86
N ILE A 69 7.65 -2.16 8.69
CA ILE A 69 7.11 -0.98 9.39
C ILE A 69 8.14 -0.44 10.39
N ARG A 70 8.77 -1.33 11.17
CA ARG A 70 9.71 -0.95 12.24
C ARG A 70 11.06 -0.50 11.71
N THR A 71 11.52 -1.00 10.56
CA THR A 71 12.76 -0.53 9.92
C THR A 71 12.59 0.81 9.21
N GLY A 72 11.37 1.35 9.13
CA GLY A 72 11.08 2.62 8.45
C GLY A 72 11.10 2.51 6.92
N GLU A 73 11.08 1.29 6.39
CA GLU A 73 11.05 1.02 4.95
C GLU A 73 9.66 1.25 4.34
N ALA A 74 8.60 1.24 5.16
CA ALA A 74 7.23 1.50 4.73
C ALA A 74 6.83 2.97 4.92
N ASN A 75 6.28 3.59 3.87
CA ASN A 75 5.72 4.95 3.95
C ASN A 75 4.20 4.92 4.07
N PHE A 76 3.56 3.95 3.42
CA PHE A 76 2.13 3.76 3.42
C PHE A 76 1.75 2.32 3.72
N VAL A 77 0.65 2.16 4.44
CA VAL A 77 -0.07 0.89 4.62
C VAL A 77 -1.48 1.07 4.10
N PHE A 78 -1.81 0.38 3.00
CA PHE A 78 -3.15 0.31 2.45
C PHE A 78 -3.81 -0.99 2.91
N ASN A 79 -4.76 -0.87 3.82
CA ASN A 79 -5.44 -2.00 4.42
C ASN A 79 -6.97 -1.86 4.34
N THR A 80 -7.59 -2.53 3.37
CA THR A 80 -9.06 -2.57 3.30
C THR A 80 -9.63 -3.59 4.29
N LEU A 81 -10.84 -3.31 4.79
CA LEU A 81 -11.48 -4.12 5.82
C LEU A 81 -12.16 -5.36 5.21
N THR A 82 -11.78 -6.53 5.70
CA THR A 82 -12.54 -7.78 5.52
C THR A 82 -13.74 -7.85 6.46
N LYS A 83 -14.81 -8.58 6.11
CA LYS A 83 -15.98 -8.78 6.99
C LYS A 83 -15.58 -9.39 8.34
N GLY A 84 -15.93 -8.72 9.45
CA GLY A 84 -15.74 -9.19 10.84
C GLY A 84 -14.78 -8.33 11.67
N LYS A 85 -15.19 -7.95 12.90
CA LYS A 85 -14.50 -6.98 13.79
C LYS A 85 -13.59 -7.62 14.86
N THR A 86 -13.02 -8.79 14.61
CA THR A 86 -12.22 -9.49 15.65
C THR A 86 -10.83 -8.86 15.81
N PRO A 87 -10.44 -8.36 17.02
CA PRO A 87 -9.17 -7.68 17.27
C PRO A 87 -7.92 -8.55 17.04
N GLN A 88 -8.07 -9.87 17.11
CA GLN A 88 -6.99 -10.84 16.92
C GLN A 88 -6.58 -11.00 15.44
N ARG A 89 -7.33 -10.40 14.49
CA ARG A 89 -7.02 -10.51 13.06
C ARG A 89 -5.83 -9.66 12.70
N ASP A 90 -5.03 -10.17 11.77
CA ASP A 90 -3.83 -9.50 11.27
C ASP A 90 -4.09 -8.08 10.81
N GLY A 91 -5.21 -7.81 10.12
CA GLY A 91 -5.55 -6.46 9.68
C GLY A 91 -5.64 -5.45 10.83
N PHE A 92 -6.19 -5.81 11.99
CA PHE A 92 -6.22 -4.90 13.14
C PHE A 92 -4.81 -4.62 13.68
N ARG A 93 -4.00 -5.67 13.81
CA ARG A 93 -2.61 -5.55 14.30
C ARG A 93 -1.73 -4.73 13.35
N ILE A 94 -1.85 -4.95 12.05
CA ILE A 94 -1.13 -4.17 11.02
C ILE A 94 -1.47 -2.69 11.12
N ARG A 95 -2.75 -2.34 11.23
CA ARG A 95 -3.16 -0.92 11.37
C ARG A 95 -2.64 -0.29 12.65
N ARG A 96 -2.68 -1.03 13.76
CA ARG A 96 -2.14 -0.57 15.04
C ARG A 96 -0.65 -0.27 14.94
N GLU A 97 0.13 -1.20 14.40
CA GLU A 97 1.59 -1.05 14.26
C GLU A 97 1.95 0.09 13.31
N ALA A 98 1.21 0.26 12.20
CA ALA A 98 1.42 1.40 11.31
C ALA A 98 1.26 2.74 12.05
N VAL A 99 0.19 2.88 12.83
CA VAL A 99 -0.07 4.09 13.64
C VAL A 99 0.98 4.29 14.72
N GLU A 100 1.36 3.23 15.45
CA GLU A 100 2.36 3.29 16.52
C GLU A 100 3.77 3.66 16.01
N ASN A 101 4.07 3.39 14.73
CA ASN A 101 5.35 3.73 14.10
C ASN A 101 5.28 4.95 13.16
N GLY A 102 4.16 5.68 13.15
CA GLY A 102 4.00 6.90 12.34
C GLY A 102 3.91 6.66 10.83
N VAL A 103 3.65 5.42 10.40
CA VAL A 103 3.40 5.06 8.99
C VAL A 103 1.95 5.40 8.64
N VAL A 104 1.74 6.04 7.48
CA VAL A 104 0.40 6.48 7.07
C VAL A 104 -0.46 5.26 6.73
N CYS A 105 -1.52 5.02 7.49
CA CYS A 105 -2.43 3.91 7.29
C CYS A 105 -3.74 4.39 6.64
N MET A 106 -4.06 3.86 5.46
CA MET A 106 -5.31 4.13 4.75
C MET A 106 -6.17 2.87 4.68
N THR A 107 -7.45 3.02 5.00
CA THR A 107 -8.42 1.90 5.04
C THR A 107 -9.55 2.02 4.02
N SER A 108 -9.60 3.13 3.27
CA SER A 108 -10.57 3.39 2.22
C SER A 108 -9.85 3.58 0.89
N LEU A 109 -10.30 2.88 -0.14
CA LEU A 109 -9.76 3.05 -1.49
C LEU A 109 -10.13 4.41 -2.09
N ASP A 110 -11.24 5.02 -1.67
CA ASP A 110 -11.59 6.37 -2.08
C ASP A 110 -10.54 7.39 -1.64
N THR A 111 -10.04 7.26 -0.40
CA THR A 111 -8.97 8.11 0.11
C THR A 111 -7.64 7.84 -0.62
N VAL A 112 -7.36 6.57 -0.94
CA VAL A 112 -6.17 6.18 -1.71
C VAL A 112 -6.21 6.76 -3.13
N ARG A 113 -7.40 6.79 -3.76
CA ARG A 113 -7.60 7.41 -5.08
C ARG A 113 -7.30 8.89 -5.05
N GLU A 114 -7.84 9.63 -4.08
CA GLU A 114 -7.58 11.07 -3.98
C GLU A 114 -6.09 11.36 -3.68
N LEU A 115 -5.43 10.51 -2.88
CA LEU A 115 -3.99 10.61 -2.67
C LEU A 115 -3.23 10.45 -3.99
N LEU A 116 -3.59 9.45 -4.80
CA LEU A 116 -2.97 9.22 -6.10
C LEU A 116 -3.15 10.44 -7.02
N THR A 117 -4.39 10.93 -7.16
CA THR A 117 -4.70 12.12 -7.98
C THR A 117 -3.88 13.34 -7.55
N MET A 118 -3.77 13.57 -6.24
CA MET A 118 -2.96 14.67 -5.69
C MET A 118 -1.49 14.52 -6.04
N LEU A 119 -0.93 13.31 -5.92
CA LEU A 119 0.48 13.04 -6.24
C LEU A 119 0.77 13.17 -7.73
N GLU A 120 -0.12 12.68 -8.59
CA GLU A 120 -0.03 12.86 -10.04
C GLU A 120 -0.03 14.34 -10.42
N THR A 121 -0.92 15.14 -9.80
CA THR A 121 -1.02 16.58 -10.05
C THR A 121 0.25 17.33 -9.63
N ILE A 122 0.84 16.97 -8.48
CA ILE A 122 2.08 17.60 -7.99
C ILE A 122 3.26 17.26 -8.91
N ASN A 123 3.38 15.99 -9.32
CA ASN A 123 4.48 15.54 -10.18
C ASN A 123 4.37 16.02 -11.63
N PHE A 124 3.16 16.35 -12.11
CA PHE A 124 2.92 16.91 -13.45
C PHE A 124 3.50 18.33 -13.63
N SER A 125 3.97 19.00 -12.57
CA SER A 125 4.55 20.35 -12.65
C SER A 125 5.99 20.42 -13.19
N SER A 126 6.52 19.36 -13.82
CA SER A 126 7.91 19.32 -14.32
C SER A 126 8.11 18.60 -15.66
N GLU A 127 7.24 18.84 -16.65
CA GLU A 127 7.60 18.55 -18.05
C GLU A 127 8.20 19.81 -18.70
N ALA A 128 9.36 19.65 -19.35
CA ALA A 128 9.93 20.68 -20.20
C ALA A 128 9.00 20.94 -21.40
N MET A 129 8.83 22.22 -21.77
CA MET A 129 8.14 22.59 -23.01
C MET A 129 8.75 21.81 -24.19
N PRO A 130 7.95 21.10 -24.99
CA PRO A 130 8.46 20.55 -26.24
C PRO A 130 8.98 21.71 -27.09
N VAL A 131 10.26 21.63 -27.46
CA VAL A 131 10.90 22.53 -28.44
C VAL A 131 10.36 22.27 -29.84
#